data_AF-L9Z4G1-F1
#
_entry.id   AF-L9Z4G1-F1
#
_cell.length_a   1.000
_cell.length_b   1.000
_cell.length_c   1.000
_cell.angle_alpha   90.00
_cell.angle_beta   90.00
_cell.angle_gamma   90.00
#
_symmetry.space_group_name_H-M   'P 1'
#
loop_
_entity.id
_entity.type
_entity.pdbx_description
1 polymer ?
#
loop_
_entity_poly.entity_id
_entity_poly.type
_entity_poly.pdbx_seq_one_letter_code
_entity_poly.pdbx_strand_id
1 'polypeptide(L)'
;MQFKPVPEPPADRTLLATVRRVLPVTAGDVDDCCQRLVDETPLETREAAATWLTFLRALEVASEDPAGFRRRAASSGTESDTPDDLDWDDLGRAFRDRVYGAETVLTVLERADGPRTVEAVVDAVQERRRTTDGRPRPSRATTHRRERIERLLEWAVVFDLAERDGTGYRPPRPSEA
;
A
#
# COMPACT_ATOMS: atom_id res chain seq x y z
N MET A 1 -14.05 0.49 -4.48
CA MET A 1 -13.20 0.21 -5.66
C MET A 1 -11.81 -0.19 -5.16
N GLN A 2 -11.11 -1.09 -5.86
CA GLN A 2 -9.76 -1.51 -5.47
C GLN A 2 -8.71 -1.15 -6.51
N PHE A 3 -7.51 -0.80 -6.06
CA PHE A 3 -6.38 -0.36 -6.86
C PHE A 3 -5.32 -1.46 -6.95
N LYS A 4 -4.79 -1.66 -8.15
CA LYS A 4 -3.75 -2.67 -8.40
C LYS A 4 -2.33 -2.14 -8.20
N PRO A 5 -1.95 -0.92 -8.61
CA PRO A 5 -0.58 -0.47 -8.45
C PRO A 5 -0.18 -0.47 -6.97
N VAL A 6 0.97 -1.08 -6.67
CA VAL A 6 1.62 -1.05 -5.36
C VAL A 6 3.09 -0.77 -5.63
N PRO A 7 3.64 0.35 -5.15
CA PRO A 7 5.05 0.69 -5.33
C PRO A 7 5.93 -0.19 -4.44
N GLU A 8 7.23 -0.21 -4.70
CA GLU A 8 8.19 -0.80 -3.76
C GLU A 8 8.04 -0.15 -2.37
N PRO A 9 8.00 -0.97 -1.31
CA PRO A 9 7.83 -0.47 0.04
C PRO A 9 9.10 0.31 0.42
N PRO A 10 8.97 1.50 1.00
CA PRO A 10 10.13 2.21 1.49
C PRO A 10 10.70 1.51 2.73
N ALA A 11 11.97 1.77 3.03
CA ALA A 11 12.60 1.31 4.27
C ALA A 11 11.93 1.91 5.52
N ASP A 12 11.33 3.09 5.37
CA ASP A 12 10.59 3.78 6.43
C ASP A 12 9.45 4.64 5.88
N ARG A 13 8.64 5.15 6.80
CA ARG A 13 7.44 5.94 6.54
C ARG A 13 7.69 7.30 5.88
N THR A 14 8.92 7.81 5.90
CA THR A 14 9.29 9.17 5.45
C THR A 14 9.09 9.35 3.96
N LEU A 15 9.34 8.30 3.15
CA LEU A 15 9.19 8.42 1.70
C LEU A 15 7.72 8.67 1.32
N LEU A 16 6.76 7.97 1.95
CA LEU A 16 5.34 8.17 1.68
C LEU A 16 4.92 9.61 2.00
N ALA A 17 5.33 10.13 3.17
CA ALA A 17 5.09 11.52 3.55
C ALA A 17 5.71 12.51 2.54
N THR A 18 6.93 12.23 2.10
CA THR A 18 7.66 13.06 1.12
C THR A 18 6.96 13.09 -0.24
N VAL A 19 6.61 11.93 -0.81
CA VAL A 19 5.90 11.82 -2.09
C VAL A 19 4.54 12.52 -2.00
N ARG A 20 3.79 12.34 -0.90
CA ARG A 20 2.53 13.06 -0.68
C ARG A 20 2.75 14.58 -0.63
N ARG A 21 3.79 15.06 0.05
CA ARG A 21 4.04 16.49 0.24
C ARG A 21 4.31 17.22 -1.07
N VAL A 22 4.96 16.56 -2.03
CA VAL A 22 5.26 17.10 -3.37
C VAL A 22 3.98 17.33 -4.19
N LEU A 23 2.88 16.64 -3.88
CA LEU A 23 1.62 16.87 -4.57
C LEU A 23 1.07 18.27 -4.32
N PRO A 24 0.52 18.94 -5.35
CA PRO A 24 -0.11 20.23 -5.17
C PRO A 24 -1.38 20.10 -4.32
N VAL A 25 -1.73 21.18 -3.62
CA VAL A 25 -2.97 21.24 -2.84
C VAL A 25 -4.18 21.35 -3.77
N THR A 26 -4.04 22.09 -4.87
CA THR A 26 -5.09 22.25 -5.89
C THR A 26 -4.71 21.48 -7.16
N ALA A 27 -5.66 20.72 -7.71
CA ALA A 27 -5.44 20.04 -8.98
C ALA A 27 -5.29 21.06 -10.11
N GLY A 28 -4.29 20.88 -10.97
CA GLY A 28 -3.96 21.81 -12.05
C GLY A 28 -2.88 22.84 -11.71
N ASP A 29 -2.42 22.95 -10.46
CA ASP A 29 -1.27 23.81 -10.10
C ASP A 29 0.06 23.27 -10.64
N VAL A 30 0.08 22.00 -11.06
CA VAL A 30 1.24 21.30 -11.61
C VAL A 30 0.81 20.60 -12.88
N ASP A 31 1.43 20.98 -14.00
CA ASP A 31 1.14 20.43 -15.32
C ASP A 31 1.48 18.92 -15.42
N ASP A 32 2.54 18.49 -14.75
CA ASP A 32 3.01 17.10 -14.78
C ASP A 32 3.43 16.61 -13.38
N CYS A 33 2.47 16.03 -12.65
CA CYS A 33 2.71 15.49 -11.32
C CYS A 33 3.72 14.33 -11.32
N CYS A 34 3.79 13.55 -12.40
CA CYS A 34 4.76 12.45 -12.49
C CYS A 34 6.18 12.99 -12.61
N GLN A 35 6.39 13.99 -13.46
CA GLN A 35 7.70 14.62 -13.62
C GLN A 35 8.12 15.32 -12.33
N ARG A 36 7.21 16.07 -11.69
CA ARG A 36 7.48 16.74 -10.42
C ARG A 36 7.91 15.77 -9.32
N LEU A 37 7.29 14.60 -9.24
CA LEU A 37 7.69 13.56 -8.30
C LEU A 37 9.10 13.02 -8.60
N VAL A 38 9.45 12.83 -9.87
CA VAL A 38 10.81 12.42 -10.25
C VAL A 38 11.84 13.48 -9.87
N ASP A 39 11.50 14.76 -10.03
CA ASP A 39 12.44 15.86 -9.77
C ASP A 39 12.64 16.14 -8.26
N GLU A 40 11.61 15.93 -7.43
CA GLU A 40 11.61 16.33 -6.01
C GLU A 40 11.71 15.15 -5.03
N THR A 41 11.78 13.90 -5.52
CA THR A 41 11.86 12.71 -4.67
C THR A 41 12.90 11.71 -5.20
N PRO A 42 13.24 10.66 -4.43
CA PRO A 42 14.14 9.59 -4.91
C PRO A 42 13.58 8.71 -6.04
N LEU A 43 12.40 9.02 -6.60
CA LEU A 43 11.79 8.22 -7.67
C LEU A 43 12.51 8.46 -9.00
N GLU A 44 13.03 7.39 -9.60
CA GLU A 44 13.88 7.53 -10.79
C GLU A 44 13.10 7.58 -12.11
N THR A 45 11.82 7.17 -12.11
CA THR A 45 11.05 7.03 -13.34
C THR A 45 9.61 7.54 -13.21
N ARG A 46 9.06 8.02 -14.34
CA ARG A 46 7.65 8.43 -14.43
C ARG A 46 6.68 7.27 -14.17
N GLU A 47 7.07 6.04 -14.48
CA GLU A 47 6.28 4.85 -14.21
C GLU A 47 6.20 4.57 -12.69
N ALA A 48 7.33 4.70 -11.98
CA ALA A 48 7.35 4.63 -10.54
C ALA A 48 6.48 5.74 -9.93
N ALA A 49 6.60 6.98 -10.42
CA ALA A 49 5.76 8.09 -9.99
C ALA A 49 4.26 7.82 -10.21
N ALA A 50 3.85 7.34 -11.39
CA ALA A 50 2.45 6.99 -11.67
C ALA A 50 1.92 5.88 -10.75
N THR A 51 2.77 4.90 -10.43
CA THR A 51 2.46 3.84 -9.45
C THR A 51 2.21 4.44 -8.07
N TRP A 52 3.09 5.33 -7.61
CA TRP A 52 2.93 6.05 -6.34
C TRP A 52 1.68 6.93 -6.31
N LEU A 53 1.37 7.69 -7.36
CA LEU A 53 0.17 8.52 -7.44
C LEU A 53 -1.11 7.69 -7.27
N THR A 54 -1.18 6.56 -7.98
CA THR A 54 -2.33 5.64 -7.88
C THR A 54 -2.41 5.02 -6.49
N PHE A 55 -1.27 4.71 -5.87
CA PHE A 55 -1.22 4.16 -4.53
C PHE A 55 -1.64 5.18 -3.47
N LEU A 56 -1.20 6.43 -3.55
CA LEU A 56 -1.65 7.51 -2.66
C LEU A 56 -3.17 7.76 -2.78
N ARG A 57 -3.73 7.58 -3.99
CA ARG A 57 -5.20 7.60 -4.19
C ARG A 57 -5.88 6.40 -3.55
N ALA A 58 -5.25 5.22 -3.56
CA ALA A 58 -5.75 4.05 -2.85
C ALA A 58 -5.78 4.28 -1.34
N LEU A 59 -4.76 4.96 -0.81
CA LEU A 59 -4.62 5.35 0.59
C LEU A 59 -5.43 6.59 0.99
N GLU A 60 -6.21 7.15 0.06
CA GLU A 60 -7.11 8.30 0.29
C GLU A 60 -6.40 9.60 0.73
N VAL A 61 -5.08 9.68 0.52
CA VAL A 61 -4.28 10.88 0.77
C VAL A 61 -3.99 11.69 -0.51
N ALA A 62 -4.42 11.19 -1.66
CA ALA A 62 -4.45 11.91 -2.93
C ALA A 62 -5.80 11.72 -3.64
N SER A 63 -6.16 12.69 -4.46
CA SER A 63 -7.29 12.61 -5.38
C SER A 63 -6.79 12.80 -6.81
N GLU A 64 -7.40 12.09 -7.74
CA GLU A 64 -7.22 12.31 -9.17
C GLU A 64 -8.45 13.05 -9.68
N ASP A 65 -8.22 14.17 -10.34
CA ASP A 65 -9.23 15.02 -10.96
C ASP A 65 -8.95 15.18 -12.45
N PRO A 66 -9.90 15.69 -13.25
CA PRO A 66 -9.67 15.94 -14.66
C PRO A 66 -8.46 16.85 -14.95
N ALA A 67 -8.13 17.75 -14.02
CA ALA A 67 -6.99 18.68 -14.12
C ALA A 67 -5.66 18.10 -13.60
N GLY A 68 -5.65 16.87 -13.06
CA GLY A 68 -4.45 16.23 -12.50
C GLY A 68 -4.65 15.73 -11.07
N PHE A 69 -3.53 15.43 -10.40
CA PHE A 69 -3.56 14.96 -9.02
C PHE A 69 -3.51 16.12 -8.03
N ARG A 70 -4.17 15.95 -6.89
CA ARG A 70 -4.04 16.83 -5.73
C ARG A 70 -3.87 16.05 -4.44
N ARG A 71 -3.21 16.67 -3.47
CA ARG A 71 -3.11 16.21 -2.10
C ARG A 71 -4.46 16.33 -1.41
N ARG A 72 -4.84 15.30 -0.64
CA ARG A 72 -5.98 15.40 0.30
C ARG A 72 -5.48 15.77 1.68
N ALA A 73 -6.24 16.59 2.40
CA ALA A 73 -5.99 16.84 3.82
C ALA A 73 -5.97 15.51 4.58
N ALA A 74 -5.12 15.41 5.61
CA ALA A 74 -5.12 14.24 6.47
C ALA A 74 -6.49 14.20 7.18
N SER A 75 -7.12 13.02 7.18
CA SER A 75 -8.40 12.81 7.84
C SER A 75 -8.14 12.65 9.34
N SER A 76 -7.95 13.74 10.07
CA SER A 76 -7.91 13.68 11.53
C SER A 76 -8.68 14.85 12.09
N GLY A 77 -9.82 14.59 12.71
CA GLY A 77 -10.56 15.56 13.52
C GLY A 77 -9.86 15.89 14.84
N THR A 78 -8.53 15.85 14.86
CA THR A 78 -7.67 16.23 15.98
C THR A 78 -7.11 17.61 15.66
N GLU A 79 -7.18 18.54 16.61
CA GLU A 79 -6.79 19.96 16.49
C GLU A 79 -5.29 20.22 16.20
N SER A 80 -4.58 19.29 15.55
CA SER A 80 -3.29 19.56 14.92
C SER A 80 -3.51 19.92 13.45
N ASP A 81 -3.63 21.22 13.20
CA ASP A 81 -3.65 21.86 11.88
C ASP A 81 -2.30 21.79 11.15
N THR A 82 -1.54 20.70 11.30
CA THR A 82 -0.33 20.49 10.50
C THR A 82 -0.70 19.64 9.28
N PRO A 83 -0.62 20.16 8.04
CA PRO A 83 -0.97 19.41 6.82
C PRO A 83 -0.13 18.14 6.57
N ASP A 84 0.89 17.89 7.41
CA ASP A 84 1.91 16.87 7.28
C ASP A 84 1.77 15.69 8.28
N ASP A 85 0.85 15.75 9.25
CA ASP A 85 0.61 14.61 10.14
C ASP A 85 -0.32 13.60 9.46
N LEU A 86 0.27 12.51 8.98
CA LEU A 86 -0.45 11.38 8.42
C LEU A 86 -0.98 10.49 9.54
N ASP A 87 -2.28 10.21 9.51
CA ASP A 87 -2.89 9.20 10.37
C ASP A 87 -2.58 7.80 9.83
N TRP A 88 -1.69 7.09 10.53
CA TRP A 88 -1.21 5.77 10.11
C TRP A 88 -2.27 4.68 10.23
N ASP A 89 -3.21 4.81 11.15
CA ASP A 89 -4.31 3.86 11.31
C ASP A 89 -5.29 3.98 10.15
N ASP A 90 -5.62 5.22 9.74
CA ASP A 90 -6.48 5.46 8.57
C ASP A 90 -5.79 5.04 7.25
N LEU A 91 -4.48 5.28 7.13
CA LEU A 91 -3.68 4.76 6.00
C LEU A 91 -3.72 3.22 5.96
N GLY A 92 -3.56 2.56 7.11
CA GLY A 92 -3.63 1.11 7.22
C GLY A 92 -5.01 0.56 6.84
N ARG A 93 -6.09 1.22 7.28
CA ARG A 93 -7.47 0.88 6.89
C ARG A 93 -7.67 1.03 5.38
N ALA A 94 -7.29 2.17 4.82
CA ALA A 94 -7.40 2.42 3.39
C ALA A 94 -6.58 1.41 2.57
N PHE A 95 -5.37 1.06 3.03
CA PHE A 95 -4.56 0.01 2.44
C PHE A 95 -5.29 -1.34 2.41
N ARG A 96 -5.80 -1.80 3.57
CA ARG A 96 -6.54 -3.07 3.68
C ARG A 96 -7.71 -3.12 2.71
N ASP A 97 -8.54 -2.07 2.69
CA ASP A 97 -9.83 -2.08 2.02
C ASP A 97 -9.70 -1.82 0.51
N ARG A 98 -8.75 -0.98 0.11
CA ARG A 98 -8.70 -0.39 -1.24
C ARG A 98 -7.53 -0.90 -2.07
N VAL A 99 -6.51 -1.51 -1.49
CA VAL A 99 -5.42 -2.12 -2.27
C VAL A 99 -5.77 -3.56 -2.61
N TYR A 100 -5.77 -3.88 -3.90
CA TYR A 100 -6.17 -5.19 -4.40
C TYR A 100 -5.28 -6.30 -3.82
N GLY A 101 -5.89 -7.16 -3.01
CA GLY A 101 -5.26 -8.31 -2.37
C GLY A 101 -4.69 -8.05 -0.98
N ALA A 102 -4.69 -6.81 -0.48
CA ALA A 102 -4.18 -6.49 0.86
C ALA A 102 -5.00 -7.20 1.94
N GLU A 103 -6.32 -7.00 1.96
CA GLU A 103 -7.23 -7.71 2.87
C GLU A 103 -7.02 -9.23 2.83
N THR A 104 -6.90 -9.83 1.63
CA THR A 104 -6.73 -11.28 1.50
C THR A 104 -5.43 -11.77 2.15
N VAL A 105 -4.33 -11.03 1.98
CA VAL A 105 -3.03 -11.34 2.59
C VAL A 105 -3.12 -11.23 4.11
N LEU A 106 -3.67 -10.14 4.63
CA LEU A 106 -3.84 -9.93 6.09
C LEU A 106 -4.72 -11.02 6.71
N THR A 107 -5.82 -11.36 6.04
CA THR A 107 -6.76 -12.41 6.44
C THR A 107 -6.12 -13.81 6.43
N VAL A 108 -5.05 -14.02 5.66
CA VAL A 108 -4.26 -15.26 5.70
C VAL A 108 -3.35 -15.28 6.93
N LEU A 109 -2.70 -14.16 7.24
CA LEU A 109 -1.86 -14.04 8.44
C LEU A 109 -2.69 -14.18 9.73
N GLU A 110 -3.85 -13.52 9.80
CA GLU A 110 -4.77 -13.57 10.96
C GLU A 110 -5.26 -14.99 11.28
N ARG A 111 -5.34 -15.87 10.28
CA ARG A 111 -5.79 -17.26 10.46
C ARG A 111 -4.65 -18.24 10.71
N ALA A 112 -3.41 -17.79 10.67
CA ALA A 112 -2.27 -18.66 10.90
C ALA A 112 -1.97 -18.76 12.40
N ASP A 113 -1.65 -19.96 12.87
CA ASP A 113 -1.20 -20.21 14.24
C ASP A 113 0.26 -19.77 14.50
N GLY A 114 0.87 -19.01 13.58
CA GLY A 114 2.25 -18.56 13.67
C GLY A 114 2.75 -17.83 12.41
N PRO A 115 4.04 -17.42 12.40
CA PRO A 115 4.63 -16.71 11.27
C PRO A 115 4.57 -17.50 9.96
N ARG A 116 4.41 -16.78 8.84
CA ARG A 116 4.31 -17.32 7.49
C ARG A 116 5.38 -16.73 6.59
N THR A 117 6.10 -17.60 5.88
CA THR A 117 6.98 -17.16 4.79
C THR A 117 6.15 -16.61 3.63
N VAL A 118 6.77 -15.84 2.74
CA VAL A 118 6.12 -15.32 1.52
C VAL A 118 5.50 -16.46 0.71
N GLU A 119 6.22 -17.59 0.58
CA GLU A 119 5.75 -18.78 -0.13
C GLU A 119 4.49 -19.36 0.49
N ALA A 120 4.46 -19.50 1.81
CA ALA A 120 3.29 -20.01 2.52
C ALA A 120 2.07 -19.09 2.34
N VAL A 121 2.28 -17.77 2.33
CA VAL A 121 1.19 -16.80 2.04
C VAL A 121 0.73 -16.93 0.59
N VAL A 122 1.64 -17.06 -0.38
CA VAL A 122 1.30 -17.28 -1.79
C VAL A 122 0.40 -18.50 -1.94
N ASP A 123 0.79 -19.63 -1.36
CA ASP A 123 0.03 -20.87 -1.46
C ASP A 123 -1.34 -20.76 -0.79
N ALA A 124 -1.41 -20.13 0.40
CA ALA A 124 -2.68 -19.92 1.09
C ALA A 124 -3.64 -18.99 0.35
N VAL A 125 -3.14 -17.88 -0.23
CA VAL A 125 -3.95 -16.96 -1.06
C VAL A 125 -4.47 -17.69 -2.30
N GLN A 126 -3.66 -18.57 -2.88
CA GLN A 126 -4.02 -19.34 -4.06
C GLN A 126 -5.09 -20.39 -3.76
N GLU A 127 -4.96 -21.09 -2.65
CA GLU A 127 -5.96 -22.06 -2.21
C GLU A 127 -7.31 -21.38 -1.97
N ARG A 128 -7.32 -20.25 -1.26
CA ARG A 128 -8.56 -19.48 -1.04
C ARG A 128 -9.23 -19.04 -2.34
N ARG A 129 -8.45 -18.57 -3.31
CA ARG A 129 -8.98 -18.23 -4.64
C ARG A 129 -9.55 -19.45 -5.35
N ARG A 130 -8.96 -20.64 -5.22
CA ARG A 130 -9.51 -21.88 -5.81
C ARG A 130 -10.85 -22.23 -5.16
N THR A 131 -10.96 -22.12 -3.84
CA THR A 131 -12.21 -22.36 -3.11
C THR A 131 -13.31 -21.37 -3.51
N THR A 132 -12.96 -20.10 -3.76
CA THR A 132 -13.93 -19.04 -4.12
C THR A 132 -14.31 -19.01 -5.60
N ASP A 133 -13.33 -19.12 -6.52
CA ASP A 133 -13.53 -18.90 -7.97
C ASP A 133 -13.57 -20.20 -8.80
N GLY A 134 -13.26 -21.37 -8.23
CA GLY A 134 -13.42 -22.69 -8.86
C GLY A 134 -12.52 -22.99 -10.08
N ARG A 135 -11.62 -22.09 -10.51
CA ARG A 135 -10.78 -22.31 -11.71
C ARG A 135 -9.27 -22.03 -11.51
N PRO A 136 -8.38 -22.98 -11.87
CA PRO A 136 -6.94 -22.72 -11.94
C PRO A 136 -6.58 -21.66 -12.99
N ARG A 137 -5.67 -20.74 -12.68
CA ARG A 137 -5.08 -19.76 -13.61
C ARG A 137 -3.68 -20.21 -14.07
N PRO A 138 -3.20 -19.83 -15.27
CA PRO A 138 -1.94 -20.28 -15.85
C PRO A 138 -0.67 -19.85 -15.06
N SER A 139 0.42 -20.60 -15.24
CA SER A 139 1.65 -20.57 -14.42
C SER A 139 2.48 -19.28 -14.49
N ARG A 140 2.49 -18.54 -15.61
CA ARG A 140 3.24 -17.25 -15.70
C ARG A 140 2.72 -16.18 -14.73
N ALA A 141 1.52 -16.39 -14.17
CA ALA A 141 0.95 -15.56 -13.11
C ALA A 141 1.59 -15.80 -11.73
N THR A 142 2.48 -16.78 -11.54
CA THR A 142 3.00 -17.13 -10.20
C THR A 142 4.13 -16.22 -9.72
N THR A 143 5.13 -15.89 -10.56
CA THR A 143 6.25 -15.01 -10.15
C THR A 143 5.78 -13.59 -9.83
N HIS A 144 5.04 -12.96 -10.75
CA HIS A 144 4.44 -11.64 -10.49
C HIS A 144 3.47 -11.64 -9.31
N ARG A 145 2.84 -12.78 -9.01
CA ARG A 145 1.99 -12.92 -7.80
C ARG A 145 2.84 -12.97 -6.54
N ARG A 146 3.97 -13.70 -6.54
CA ARG A 146 4.91 -13.74 -5.40
C ARG A 146 5.44 -12.34 -5.10
N GLU A 147 6.01 -11.65 -6.09
CA GLU A 147 6.55 -10.30 -5.94
C GLU A 147 5.49 -9.30 -5.43
N ARG A 148 4.25 -9.46 -5.91
CA ARG A 148 3.14 -8.67 -5.40
C ARG A 148 2.83 -8.98 -3.94
N ILE A 149 2.74 -10.25 -3.57
CA ILE A 149 2.41 -10.66 -2.19
C ILE A 149 3.50 -10.21 -1.23
N GLU A 150 4.76 -10.38 -1.59
CA GLU A 150 5.90 -9.86 -0.82
C GLU A 150 5.78 -8.35 -0.62
N ARG A 151 5.53 -7.60 -1.69
CA ARG A 151 5.32 -6.16 -1.62
C ARG A 151 4.13 -5.76 -0.74
N LEU A 152 3.02 -6.51 -0.77
CA LEU A 152 1.87 -6.28 0.12
C LEU A 152 2.21 -6.57 1.59
N LEU A 153 3.01 -7.60 1.86
CA LEU A 153 3.44 -7.96 3.21
C LEU A 153 4.36 -6.89 3.81
N GLU A 154 5.33 -6.41 3.02
CA GLU A 154 6.23 -5.33 3.45
C GLU A 154 5.45 -4.02 3.67
N TRP A 155 4.49 -3.67 2.81
CA TRP A 155 3.60 -2.53 3.07
C TRP A 155 2.72 -2.73 4.33
N ALA A 156 2.27 -3.95 4.60
CA ALA A 156 1.55 -4.25 5.83
C ALA A 156 2.42 -4.01 7.07
N VAL A 157 3.73 -4.30 6.99
CA VAL A 157 4.69 -3.94 8.05
C VAL A 157 4.84 -2.43 8.18
N VAL A 158 4.95 -1.70 7.07
CA VAL A 158 5.03 -0.23 7.10
C VAL A 158 3.81 0.39 7.79
N PHE A 159 2.62 -0.21 7.67
CA PHE A 159 1.39 0.26 8.32
C PHE A 159 1.08 -0.40 9.67
N ASP A 160 2.01 -1.13 10.28
CA ASP A 160 1.81 -1.90 11.54
C ASP A 160 0.64 -2.91 11.49
N LEU A 161 0.22 -3.32 10.29
CA LEU A 161 -0.82 -4.35 10.09
C LEU A 161 -0.25 -5.76 10.08
N ALA A 162 1.07 -5.89 10.05
CA ALA A 162 1.82 -7.13 10.20
C ALA A 162 3.18 -6.84 10.86
N GLU A 163 3.74 -7.85 11.49
CA GLU A 163 5.13 -7.84 11.92
C GLU A 163 5.93 -8.83 11.08
N ARG A 164 7.19 -8.49 10.78
CA ARG A 164 8.18 -9.43 10.26
C ARG A 164 9.08 -9.88 11.41
N ASP A 165 9.10 -11.18 11.69
CA ASP A 165 10.16 -11.78 12.49
C ASP A 165 11.11 -12.56 11.57
N GLY A 166 12.27 -12.97 12.11
CA GLY A 166 13.28 -13.70 11.34
C GLY A 166 12.79 -15.00 10.68
N THR A 167 11.57 -15.44 10.97
CA THR A 167 10.95 -16.65 10.42
C THR A 167 9.82 -16.36 9.41
N GLY A 168 9.30 -15.13 9.35
CA GLY A 168 8.27 -14.75 8.38
C GLY A 168 7.40 -13.57 8.86
N TYR A 169 6.19 -13.51 8.33
CA TYR A 169 5.21 -12.48 8.64
C TYR A 169 4.11 -13.03 9.53
N ARG A 170 3.63 -12.22 10.46
CA ARG A 170 2.52 -12.54 11.35
C ARG A 170 1.66 -11.29 11.61
N PRO A 171 0.44 -11.44 12.14
CA PRO A 171 -0.32 -10.30 12.65
C PRO A 171 0.47 -9.56 13.74
N PRO A 172 0.24 -8.24 13.91
CA PRO A 172 0.87 -7.49 14.99
C PRO A 172 0.46 -8.12 16.32
N ARG A 173 1.42 -8.23 17.24
CA ARG A 173 1.05 -8.64 18.60
C ARG A 173 0.18 -7.55 19.19
N PRO A 174 -0.95 -7.89 19.83
CA PRO A 174 -1.70 -6.90 20.57
C PRO A 174 -0.74 -6.26 21.56
N SER A 175 -0.56 -4.94 21.46
CA SER A 175 0.25 -4.19 22.41
C SER A 175 -0.35 -4.45 23.78
N GLU A 176 0.39 -5.12 24.67
CA GLU A 176 -0.03 -5.28 26.07
C GLU A 176 -0.06 -3.87 26.68
N ALA A 177 -1.26 -3.29 26.73
CA ALA A 177 -1.55 -2.03 27.38
C ALA A 177 -1.78 -2.24 28.88
#